data_AF-A0A7J6LI89-F1
#
_entry.id   AF-A0A7J6LI89-F1
#
_cell.length_a   1.000
_cell.length_b   1.000
_cell.length_c   1.000
_cell.angle_alpha   90.00
_cell.angle_beta   90.00
_cell.angle_gamma   90.00
#
_symmetry.space_group_name_H-M   'P 1'
#
loop_
_entity.id
_entity.type
_entity.pdbx_description
1 polymer ?
#
loop_
_entity_poly.entity_id
_entity_poly.type
_entity_poly.pdbx_seq_one_letter_code
_entity_poly.pdbx_strand_id
1 'polypeptide(L)'
;MGPDPIVHVPVWVDEFAPIDYQTQWMGYVQIAVAGGAMLGYLVAGIVARFGGSVYLTWRFNFFLQAVLFLPLLLGFILTKKKLIDVPIDHFEFGEFASRSLFVCMTFALCALYFVVTGIQYWVMQYCMVIFHVSRIAVVLFFTVVSSTAPTLGVWFGGWSCDKLGGYKGGSQLISLKLSLCFALISAIMAIASSMVTDIETFVGALWICLFAGGSLMPICVGVLMTTVPAYMRSFSSAFSMLIYNLFGYFLAPFLSGVVMDRFGSPASLEGSTQALVYGWRLVTWWSLFGVGFYTIGFFTAEYKSKYRRPRVDSHRQPYHPESLVTPDFGSYDLARQATAREGEPPETPESGTSTSSQPEVPTRDEISYEVARQRIGTAGI
;
A
#
# COMPACT_ATOMS: atom_id res chain seq x y z
N MET A 1 25.93 9.46 8.18
CA MET A 1 24.45 9.57 8.26
C MET A 1 23.90 8.46 7.39
N GLY A 2 23.30 7.42 7.99
CA GLY A 2 22.58 6.41 7.21
C GLY A 2 21.29 7.03 6.64
N PRO A 3 20.77 6.54 5.50
CA PRO A 3 19.52 7.03 4.95
C PRO A 3 18.41 6.88 6.00
N ASP A 4 17.62 7.93 6.20
CA ASP A 4 16.50 7.90 7.14
C ASP A 4 15.43 6.90 6.66
N PRO A 5 14.78 6.17 7.60
CA PRO A 5 13.73 5.21 7.25
C PRO A 5 12.52 5.91 6.64
N ILE A 6 12.36 5.80 5.31
CA ILE A 6 11.11 6.19 4.65
C ILE A 6 10.16 4.99 4.68
N VAL A 7 9.42 4.86 5.77
CA VAL A 7 8.45 3.76 5.94
C VAL A 7 7.16 4.07 5.19
N HIS A 8 7.06 3.57 3.97
CA HIS A 8 5.76 3.36 3.35
C HIS A 8 5.36 1.90 3.56
N VAL A 9 4.40 1.67 4.45
CA VAL A 9 3.94 0.31 4.81
C VAL A 9 3.59 -0.53 3.56
N PRO A 10 2.93 0.01 2.53
CA PRO A 10 2.70 -0.75 1.29
C PRO A 10 4.00 -1.15 0.56
N VAL A 11 5.02 -0.29 0.57
CA VAL A 11 6.33 -0.61 -0.03
C VAL A 11 7.06 -1.66 0.80
N TRP A 12 6.99 -1.55 2.13
CA TRP A 12 7.53 -2.54 3.05
C TRP A 12 6.89 -3.92 2.84
N VAL A 13 5.56 -3.98 2.72
CA VAL A 13 4.86 -5.24 2.43
C VAL A 13 5.30 -5.79 1.07
N ASP A 14 5.41 -4.95 0.05
CA ASP A 14 5.83 -5.41 -1.26
C ASP A 14 7.25 -6.01 -1.27
N GLU A 15 8.13 -5.50 -0.41
CA GLU A 15 9.52 -5.96 -0.30
C GLU A 15 9.66 -7.24 0.55
N PHE A 16 8.96 -7.31 1.69
CA PHE A 16 9.20 -8.37 2.69
C PHE A 16 8.16 -9.50 2.69
N ALA A 17 7.02 -9.35 2.01
CA ALA A 17 5.98 -10.39 2.04
C ALA A 17 6.34 -11.62 1.17
N PRO A 18 6.04 -12.85 1.64
CA PRO A 18 6.19 -14.07 0.86
C PRO A 18 5.45 -13.99 -0.47
N ILE A 19 6.07 -14.44 -1.56
CA ILE A 19 5.57 -14.30 -2.94
C ILE A 19 4.13 -14.83 -3.10
N ASP A 20 3.80 -15.93 -2.44
CA ASP A 20 2.49 -16.59 -2.55
C ASP A 20 1.36 -15.90 -1.77
N TYR A 21 1.68 -14.95 -0.88
CA TYR A 21 0.73 -14.32 0.03
C TYR A 21 0.82 -12.79 0.06
N GLN A 22 1.46 -12.17 -0.94
CA GLN A 22 1.72 -10.73 -0.92
C GLN A 22 0.44 -9.89 -0.85
N THR A 23 -0.60 -10.30 -1.58
CA THR A 23 -1.87 -9.55 -1.58
C THR A 23 -2.59 -9.70 -0.23
N GLN A 24 -2.50 -10.85 0.42
CA GLN A 24 -3.00 -11.04 1.79
C GLN A 24 -2.24 -10.19 2.82
N TRP A 25 -0.91 -10.10 2.74
CA TRP A 25 -0.13 -9.24 3.63
C TRP A 25 -0.50 -7.76 3.44
N MET A 26 -0.71 -7.33 2.19
CA MET A 26 -1.25 -5.99 1.89
C MET A 26 -2.62 -5.81 2.55
N GLY A 27 -3.46 -6.84 2.49
CA GLY A 27 -4.76 -6.85 3.11
C GLY A 27 -4.72 -6.71 4.64
N TYR A 28 -3.84 -7.43 5.33
CA TYR A 28 -3.73 -7.34 6.80
C TYR A 28 -3.36 -5.93 7.27
N VAL A 29 -2.48 -5.23 6.55
CA VAL A 29 -2.16 -3.84 6.83
C VAL A 29 -3.39 -2.94 6.69
N GLN A 30 -4.21 -3.16 5.65
CA GLN A 30 -5.42 -2.36 5.42
C GLN A 30 -6.54 -2.69 6.43
N ILE A 31 -6.63 -3.94 6.88
CA ILE A 31 -7.51 -4.35 7.97
C ILE A 31 -7.14 -3.62 9.27
N ALA A 32 -5.85 -3.45 9.55
CA ALA A 32 -5.43 -2.70 10.74
C ALA A 32 -5.88 -1.22 10.68
N VAL A 33 -5.81 -0.59 9.50
CA VAL A 33 -6.30 0.78 9.29
C VAL A 33 -7.82 0.87 9.49
N ALA A 34 -8.58 -0.03 8.86
CA ALA A 34 -10.03 -0.07 9.02
C ALA A 34 -10.43 -0.34 10.47
N GLY A 35 -9.82 -1.35 11.10
CA GLY A 35 -10.07 -1.72 12.50
C GLY A 35 -9.78 -0.58 13.49
N GLY A 36 -8.70 0.18 13.26
CA GLY A 36 -8.39 1.38 14.05
C GLY A 36 -9.46 2.46 13.94
N ALA A 37 -9.94 2.75 12.73
CA ALA A 37 -11.02 3.72 12.51
C ALA A 37 -12.32 3.28 13.21
N MET A 38 -12.65 2.00 13.17
CA MET A 38 -13.86 1.44 13.79
C MET A 38 -13.80 1.48 15.32
N LEU A 39 -12.65 1.13 15.90
CA LEU A 39 -12.44 1.28 17.34
C LEU A 39 -12.61 2.76 17.75
N GLY A 40 -12.11 3.69 16.93
CA GLY A 40 -12.31 5.13 17.13
C GLY A 40 -13.79 5.54 17.14
N TYR A 41 -14.59 5.08 16.17
CA TYR A 41 -16.04 5.35 16.13
C TYR A 41 -16.78 4.80 17.34
N LEU A 42 -16.44 3.58 17.77
CA LEU A 42 -17.07 2.95 18.93
C LEU A 42 -16.78 3.75 20.21
N VAL A 43 -15.51 4.11 20.44
CA VAL A 43 -15.10 4.92 21.60
C VAL A 43 -15.76 6.29 21.56
N ALA A 44 -15.76 6.97 20.41
CA ALA A 44 -16.40 8.26 20.25
C ALA A 44 -17.93 8.19 20.49
N GLY A 45 -18.58 7.11 20.05
CA GLY A 45 -20.00 6.86 20.30
C GLY A 45 -20.33 6.66 21.77
N ILE A 46 -19.50 5.91 22.51
CA ILE A 46 -19.64 5.72 23.97
C ILE A 46 -19.46 7.06 24.68
N VAL A 47 -18.41 7.82 24.36
CA VAL A 47 -18.15 9.13 24.96
C VAL A 47 -19.30 10.10 24.67
N ALA A 48 -19.86 10.09 23.46
CA ALA A 48 -21.03 10.91 23.12
C ALA A 48 -22.30 10.50 23.91
N ARG A 49 -22.44 9.23 24.30
CA ARG A 49 -23.61 8.72 25.04
C ARG A 49 -23.56 8.97 26.54
N PHE A 50 -22.36 8.86 27.12
CA PHE A 50 -22.14 8.98 28.57
C PHE A 50 -21.48 10.31 28.97
N GLY A 51 -21.14 11.16 27.99
CA GLY A 51 -20.55 12.48 28.16
C GLY A 51 -21.53 13.51 28.72
N GLY A 52 -21.87 13.39 30.00
CA GLY A 52 -22.59 14.41 30.77
C GLY A 52 -21.73 15.10 31.83
N SER A 53 -20.50 14.64 32.03
CA SER A 53 -19.55 15.19 33.02
C SER A 53 -18.52 16.11 32.33
N VAL A 54 -18.04 17.13 33.06
CA VAL A 54 -17.00 18.09 32.63
C VAL A 54 -15.77 17.41 32.03
N TYR A 55 -15.50 16.14 32.40
CA TYR A 55 -14.32 15.38 31.97
C TYR A 55 -14.56 14.46 30.75
N LEU A 56 -15.80 14.07 30.44
CA LEU A 56 -16.17 13.19 29.32
C LEU A 56 -16.76 13.98 28.15
N THR A 57 -16.14 15.10 27.80
CA THR A 57 -16.49 15.86 26.60
C THR A 57 -15.79 15.28 25.37
N TRP A 58 -16.14 15.75 24.16
CA TRP A 58 -15.44 15.40 22.90
C TRP A 58 -13.90 15.56 22.98
N ARG A 59 -13.42 16.45 23.85
CA ARG A 59 -11.99 16.67 24.15
C ARG A 59 -11.29 15.40 24.66
N PHE A 60 -11.99 14.56 25.41
CA PHE A 60 -11.46 13.31 25.94
C PHE A 60 -10.95 12.40 24.82
N ASN A 61 -11.63 12.37 23.66
CA ASN A 61 -11.19 11.56 22.51
C ASN A 61 -9.79 11.97 22.03
N PHE A 62 -9.48 13.27 22.02
CA PHE A 62 -8.16 13.79 21.63
C PHE A 62 -7.08 13.42 22.64
N PHE A 63 -7.37 13.54 23.94
CA PHE A 63 -6.42 13.13 24.99
C PHE A 63 -6.18 11.62 25.00
N LEU A 64 -7.23 10.82 24.87
CA LEU A 64 -7.13 9.36 24.78
C LEU A 64 -6.28 8.95 23.59
N GLN A 65 -6.52 9.56 22.41
CA GLN A 65 -5.69 9.33 21.23
C GLN A 65 -4.21 9.65 21.52
N ALA A 66 -3.90 10.82 22.08
CA ALA A 66 -2.52 11.21 22.41
C ALA A 66 -1.82 10.20 23.34
N VAL A 67 -2.54 9.70 24.36
CA VAL A 67 -2.01 8.69 25.28
C VAL A 67 -1.75 7.35 24.58
N LEU A 68 -2.66 6.92 23.71
CA LEU A 68 -2.50 5.67 22.94
C LEU A 68 -1.36 5.75 21.90
N PHE A 69 -0.99 6.94 21.44
CA PHE A 69 0.16 7.15 20.56
C PHE A 69 1.52 6.97 21.26
N LEU A 70 1.61 7.23 22.56
CA LEU A 70 2.87 7.12 23.32
C LEU A 70 3.51 5.71 23.30
N PRO A 71 2.78 4.61 23.60
CA PRO A 71 3.36 3.27 23.54
C PRO A 71 3.73 2.85 22.10
N LEU A 72 2.98 3.31 21.10
CA LEU A 72 3.31 3.06 19.68
C LEU A 72 4.62 3.75 19.30
N LEU A 73 4.81 5.00 19.74
CA LEU A 73 6.03 5.77 19.50
C LEU A 73 7.22 5.13 20.23
N LEU A 74 7.03 4.68 21.47
CA LEU A 74 8.06 3.94 22.20
C LEU A 74 8.45 2.64 21.48
N GLY A 75 7.47 1.86 21.03
CA GLY A 75 7.70 0.63 20.28
C GLY A 75 8.45 0.88 18.97
N PHE A 76 8.13 1.97 18.26
CA PHE A 76 8.84 2.36 17.04
C PHE A 76 10.31 2.69 17.31
N ILE A 77 10.61 3.47 18.36
CA ILE A 77 11.99 3.82 18.76
C ILE A 77 12.80 2.56 19.10
N LEU A 78 12.17 1.56 19.71
CA LEU A 78 12.82 0.31 20.10
C LEU A 78 13.03 -0.68 18.93
N THR A 79 12.45 -0.42 17.76
CA THR A 79 12.54 -1.31 16.59
C THR A 79 13.88 -1.13 15.86
N LYS A 80 14.55 -2.24 15.51
CA LYS A 80 15.86 -2.20 14.84
C LYS A 80 15.75 -1.63 13.42
N LYS A 81 16.62 -0.67 13.07
CA LYS A 81 16.65 0.03 11.77
C LYS A 81 16.70 -0.89 10.54
N LYS A 82 17.38 -2.03 10.62
CA LYS A 82 17.48 -3.03 9.53
C LYS A 82 16.12 -3.61 9.09
N LEU A 83 15.10 -3.57 9.94
CA LEU A 83 13.75 -4.05 9.61
C LEU A 83 12.89 -2.97 8.91
N ILE A 84 13.39 -1.74 8.85
CA ILE A 84 12.65 -0.54 8.49
C ILE A 84 13.21 0.11 7.22
N ASP A 85 14.53 0.12 7.06
CA ASP A 85 15.20 0.82 5.97
C ASP A 85 15.03 0.11 4.62
N VAL A 86 14.48 0.84 3.64
CA VAL A 86 14.45 0.45 2.22
C VAL A 86 15.55 1.24 1.49
N PRO A 87 16.50 0.60 0.79
CA PRO A 87 17.59 1.31 0.10
C PRO A 87 17.04 2.19 -1.03
N ILE A 88 17.53 3.42 -1.12
CA ILE A 88 17.18 4.41 -2.15
C ILE A 88 18.40 4.60 -3.06
N ASP A 89 18.26 4.27 -4.35
CA ASP A 89 19.25 4.60 -5.37
C ASP A 89 18.91 5.93 -6.06
N HIS A 90 19.93 6.58 -6.64
CA HIS A 90 19.88 7.94 -7.19
C HIS A 90 18.76 8.19 -8.21
N PHE A 91 18.35 9.47 -8.26
CA PHE A 91 17.03 9.94 -8.66
C PHE A 91 17.07 10.78 -9.95
N GLU A 92 16.13 10.55 -10.87
CA GLU A 92 15.83 11.47 -12.00
C GLU A 92 14.33 11.84 -12.03
N PHE A 93 14.05 13.15 -11.95
CA PHE A 93 12.71 13.75 -12.06
C PHE A 93 12.34 13.84 -13.55
N GLY A 94 11.44 12.99 -14.07
CA GLY A 94 10.93 13.24 -15.43
C GLY A 94 10.03 12.18 -16.07
N GLU A 95 10.27 10.88 -15.85
CA GLU A 95 9.66 9.86 -16.74
C GLU A 95 8.47 9.08 -16.14
N PHE A 96 8.11 9.36 -14.89
CA PHE A 96 7.25 8.46 -14.13
C PHE A 96 5.74 8.81 -14.20
N ALA A 97 5.39 10.10 -14.11
CA ALA A 97 4.00 10.57 -14.21
C ALA A 97 3.37 10.31 -15.60
N SER A 98 4.19 10.01 -16.60
CA SER A 98 3.79 9.70 -17.97
C SER A 98 3.37 8.24 -18.17
N ARG A 99 3.55 7.36 -17.17
CA ARG A 99 3.10 5.96 -17.28
C ARG A 99 1.59 5.90 -17.11
N SER A 100 0.88 5.77 -18.22
CA SER A 100 -0.60 5.76 -18.28
C SER A 100 -1.25 4.79 -17.28
N LEU A 101 -0.63 3.63 -17.03
CA LEU A 101 -1.15 2.66 -16.06
C LEU A 101 -1.05 3.15 -14.61
N PHE A 102 0.06 3.79 -14.22
CA PHE A 102 0.22 4.36 -12.87
C PHE A 102 -0.82 5.45 -12.60
N VAL A 103 -1.01 6.35 -13.58
CA VAL A 103 -1.99 7.44 -13.49
C VAL A 103 -3.40 6.88 -13.37
N CYS A 104 -3.78 5.91 -14.22
CA CYS A 104 -5.10 5.29 -14.16
C CYS A 104 -5.34 4.62 -12.80
N MET A 105 -4.39 3.83 -12.31
CA MET A 105 -4.53 3.17 -11.00
C MET A 105 -4.59 4.16 -9.84
N THR A 106 -3.82 5.25 -9.91
CA THR A 106 -3.84 6.31 -8.89
C THR A 106 -5.20 7.00 -8.85
N PHE A 107 -5.75 7.44 -9.99
CA PHE A 107 -7.07 8.07 -10.04
C PHE A 107 -8.22 7.11 -9.75
N ALA A 108 -8.08 5.83 -10.09
CA ALA A 108 -9.05 4.81 -9.71
C ALA A 108 -9.10 4.62 -8.18
N LEU A 109 -7.95 4.61 -7.51
CA LEU A 109 -7.87 4.60 -6.04
C LEU A 109 -8.38 5.92 -5.44
N CYS A 110 -8.17 7.07 -6.09
CA CYS A 110 -8.80 8.33 -5.67
C CYS A 110 -10.32 8.25 -5.67
N ALA A 111 -10.92 7.67 -6.73
CA ALA A 111 -12.36 7.49 -6.82
C ALA A 111 -12.88 6.55 -5.71
N LEU A 112 -12.15 5.47 -5.40
CA LEU A 112 -12.47 4.60 -4.26
C LEU A 112 -12.45 5.38 -2.94
N TYR A 113 -11.37 6.12 -2.66
CA TYR A 113 -11.26 6.90 -1.43
C TYR A 113 -12.30 8.02 -1.36
N PHE A 114 -12.67 8.62 -2.49
CA PHE A 114 -13.74 9.60 -2.56
C PHE A 114 -15.07 9.00 -2.09
N VAL A 115 -15.45 7.84 -2.64
CA VAL A 115 -16.70 7.15 -2.28
C VAL A 115 -16.70 6.76 -0.80
N VAL A 116 -15.62 6.12 -0.33
CA VAL A 116 -15.49 5.69 1.07
C VAL A 116 -15.57 6.88 2.04
N THR A 117 -14.86 7.96 1.74
CA THR A 117 -14.86 9.19 2.57
C THR A 117 -16.22 9.87 2.56
N GLY A 118 -16.86 9.96 1.38
CA GLY A 118 -18.20 10.53 1.27
C GLY A 118 -19.23 9.72 2.04
N ILE A 119 -19.17 8.38 1.97
CA ILE A 119 -20.02 7.50 2.78
C ILE A 119 -19.76 7.78 4.25
N GLN A 120 -18.49 7.77 4.68
CA GLN A 120 -18.09 7.98 6.07
C GLN A 120 -18.61 9.32 6.64
N TYR A 121 -18.63 10.39 5.83
CA TYR A 121 -19.06 11.71 6.26
C TYR A 121 -20.60 11.84 6.31
N TRP A 122 -21.30 11.34 5.29
CA TRP A 122 -22.72 11.65 5.08
C TRP A 122 -23.70 10.56 5.48
N VAL A 123 -23.27 9.30 5.60
CA VAL A 123 -24.16 8.15 5.89
C VAL A 123 -24.98 8.37 7.16
N MET A 124 -24.37 8.93 8.20
CA MET A 124 -25.01 9.19 9.48
C MET A 124 -26.20 10.15 9.30
N GLN A 125 -25.95 11.28 8.63
CA GLN A 125 -26.97 12.30 8.40
C GLN A 125 -28.05 11.80 7.43
N TYR A 126 -27.65 11.08 6.38
CA TYR A 126 -28.56 10.47 5.43
C TYR A 126 -29.55 9.53 6.11
N CYS A 127 -29.07 8.62 6.98
CA CYS A 127 -29.96 7.69 7.66
C CYS A 127 -30.86 8.34 8.72
N MET A 128 -30.38 9.39 9.40
CA MET A 128 -31.20 10.12 10.37
C MET A 128 -32.31 10.94 9.71
N VAL A 129 -32.04 11.56 8.55
CA VAL A 129 -32.99 12.46 7.88
C VAL A 129 -33.92 11.73 6.92
N ILE A 130 -33.39 10.78 6.13
CA ILE A 130 -34.17 10.08 5.09
C ILE A 130 -34.92 8.88 5.66
N PHE A 131 -34.24 8.04 6.44
CA PHE A 131 -34.85 6.84 7.03
C PHE A 131 -35.43 7.07 8.42
N HIS A 132 -35.33 8.29 8.96
CA HIS A 132 -35.81 8.68 10.29
C HIS A 132 -35.32 7.76 11.43
N VAL A 133 -34.11 7.21 11.29
CA VAL A 133 -33.53 6.30 12.28
C VAL A 133 -32.84 7.08 13.40
N SER A 134 -33.00 6.62 14.65
CA SER A 134 -32.33 7.25 15.79
C SER A 134 -30.80 7.24 15.65
N ARG A 135 -30.14 8.31 16.09
CA ARG A 135 -28.67 8.46 16.01
C ARG A 135 -27.92 7.23 16.53
N ILE A 136 -28.34 6.67 17.67
CA ILE A 136 -27.66 5.54 18.30
C ILE A 136 -27.78 4.27 17.45
N ALA A 137 -28.95 3.99 16.88
CA ALA A 137 -29.13 2.85 16.00
C ALA A 137 -28.25 3.00 14.76
N VAL A 138 -28.17 4.20 14.19
CA VAL A 138 -27.28 4.49 13.05
C VAL A 138 -25.81 4.26 13.39
N VAL A 139 -25.33 4.76 14.53
CA VAL A 139 -23.94 4.53 14.96
C VAL A 139 -23.66 3.04 15.10
N LEU A 140 -24.54 2.29 15.75
CA LEU A 140 -24.34 0.87 16.00
C LEU A 140 -24.33 0.05 14.71
N PHE A 141 -25.36 0.17 13.86
CA PHE A 141 -25.38 -0.63 12.63
C PHE A 141 -24.26 -0.20 11.68
N PHE A 142 -23.98 1.11 11.57
CA PHE A 142 -22.93 1.58 10.66
C PHE A 142 -21.56 1.09 11.13
N THR A 143 -21.28 1.09 12.43
CA THR A 143 -20.05 0.50 12.98
C THR A 143 -19.92 -0.97 12.61
N VAL A 144 -21.00 -1.76 12.74
CA VAL A 144 -20.99 -3.18 12.34
C VAL A 144 -20.75 -3.35 10.84
N VAL A 145 -21.47 -2.59 10.00
CA VAL A 145 -21.36 -2.67 8.53
C VAL A 145 -19.97 -2.25 8.06
N SER A 146 -19.47 -1.09 8.52
CA SER A 146 -18.16 -0.56 8.13
C SER A 146 -16.97 -1.29 8.76
N SER A 147 -17.18 -2.10 9.80
CA SER A 147 -16.18 -3.05 10.29
C SER A 147 -16.17 -4.33 9.47
N THR A 148 -17.34 -4.96 9.31
CA THR A 148 -17.44 -6.31 8.76
C THR A 148 -17.22 -6.34 7.24
N ALA A 149 -17.87 -5.45 6.48
CA ALA A 149 -17.80 -5.49 5.03
C ALA A 149 -16.38 -5.19 4.50
N PRO A 150 -15.71 -4.08 4.88
CA PRO A 150 -14.34 -3.82 4.42
C PRO A 150 -13.34 -4.86 4.90
N THR A 151 -13.43 -5.34 6.15
CA THR A 151 -12.46 -6.32 6.68
C THR A 151 -12.56 -7.65 5.95
N LEU A 152 -13.78 -8.18 5.78
CA LEU A 152 -14.01 -9.40 5.01
C LEU A 152 -13.67 -9.20 3.54
N GLY A 153 -13.98 -8.02 2.99
CA GLY A 153 -13.65 -7.66 1.62
C GLY A 153 -12.15 -7.69 1.39
N VAL A 154 -11.37 -6.95 2.16
CA VAL A 154 -9.91 -6.88 2.05
C VAL A 154 -9.28 -8.28 2.18
N TRP A 155 -9.72 -9.09 3.14
CA TRP A 155 -9.26 -10.47 3.27
C TRP A 155 -9.60 -11.32 2.03
N PHE A 156 -10.85 -11.26 1.57
CA PHE A 156 -11.33 -12.01 0.41
C PHE A 156 -10.66 -11.57 -0.89
N GLY A 157 -10.47 -10.28 -1.09
CA GLY A 157 -9.77 -9.69 -2.24
C GLY A 157 -8.30 -10.11 -2.29
N GLY A 158 -7.62 -10.09 -1.13
CA GLY A 158 -6.25 -10.60 -1.02
C GLY A 158 -6.14 -12.08 -1.34
N TRP A 159 -6.98 -12.90 -0.68
CA TRP A 159 -7.02 -14.34 -0.90
C TRP A 159 -7.36 -14.73 -2.36
N SER A 160 -8.36 -14.09 -2.96
CA SER A 160 -8.78 -14.37 -4.34
C SER A 160 -7.70 -13.97 -5.36
N CYS A 161 -7.01 -12.86 -5.15
CA CYS A 161 -5.91 -12.43 -6.01
C CYS A 161 -4.69 -13.35 -5.90
N ASP A 162 -4.30 -13.73 -4.68
CA ASP A 162 -3.16 -14.65 -4.47
C ASP A 162 -3.45 -16.03 -5.08
N LYS A 163 -4.68 -16.55 -4.97
CA LYS A 163 -5.11 -17.80 -5.63
C LYS A 163 -5.04 -17.75 -7.16
N LEU A 164 -5.13 -16.56 -7.75
CA LEU A 164 -5.02 -16.33 -9.19
C LEU A 164 -3.60 -15.97 -9.64
N GLY A 165 -2.59 -16.22 -8.79
CA GLY A 165 -1.18 -15.99 -9.09
C GLY A 165 -0.64 -14.63 -8.65
N GLY A 166 -1.39 -13.91 -7.79
CA GLY A 166 -0.99 -12.64 -7.20
C GLY A 166 -0.95 -11.48 -8.20
N TYR A 167 -0.35 -10.36 -7.78
CA TYR A 167 -0.16 -9.18 -8.64
C TYR A 167 1.23 -9.08 -9.28
N LYS A 168 2.20 -9.91 -8.85
CA LYS A 168 3.55 -10.01 -9.45
C LYS A 168 3.63 -11.14 -10.49
N GLY A 169 4.75 -11.24 -11.22
CA GLY A 169 5.08 -12.44 -12.01
C GLY A 169 4.32 -12.64 -13.34
N GLY A 170 3.76 -11.58 -13.93
CA GLY A 170 3.02 -11.67 -15.21
C GLY A 170 1.51 -11.88 -15.05
N SER A 171 1.03 -12.15 -13.84
CA SER A 171 -0.39 -12.26 -13.47
C SER A 171 -1.12 -10.91 -13.37
N GLN A 172 -0.43 -9.78 -13.62
CA GLN A 172 -0.96 -8.42 -13.48
C GLN A 172 -2.30 -8.21 -14.23
N LEU A 173 -2.45 -8.80 -15.42
CA LEU A 173 -3.67 -8.67 -16.21
C LEU A 173 -4.85 -9.40 -15.55
N ILE A 174 -4.60 -10.53 -14.89
CA ILE A 174 -5.61 -11.31 -14.16
C ILE A 174 -6.06 -10.52 -12.92
N SER A 175 -5.12 -9.94 -12.17
CA SER A 175 -5.43 -9.08 -11.02
C SER A 175 -6.25 -7.86 -11.44
N LEU A 176 -5.93 -7.25 -12.58
CA LEU A 176 -6.71 -6.14 -13.15
C LEU A 176 -8.13 -6.55 -13.53
N LYS A 177 -8.33 -7.72 -14.17
CA LYS A 177 -9.67 -8.26 -14.46
C LYS A 177 -10.47 -8.47 -13.18
N LEU A 178 -9.86 -9.09 -12.17
CA LEU A 178 -10.49 -9.31 -10.87
C LEU A 178 -10.89 -7.98 -10.21
N SER A 179 -10.01 -6.98 -10.24
CA SER A 179 -10.32 -5.65 -9.71
C SER A 179 -11.48 -4.98 -10.46
N LEU A 180 -11.59 -5.14 -11.78
CA LEU A 180 -12.69 -4.59 -12.55
C LEU A 180 -14.03 -5.24 -12.19
N CYS A 181 -14.05 -6.56 -11.96
CA CYS A 181 -15.24 -7.26 -11.49
C CYS A 181 -15.73 -6.70 -10.13
N PHE A 182 -14.82 -6.54 -9.16
CA PHE A 182 -15.17 -5.95 -7.87
C PHE A 182 -15.60 -4.47 -7.99
N ALA A 183 -14.95 -3.70 -8.86
CA ALA A 183 -15.33 -2.31 -9.11
C ALA A 183 -16.76 -2.20 -9.66
N LEU A 184 -17.14 -3.06 -10.60
CA LEU A 184 -18.49 -3.09 -11.18
C LEU A 184 -19.54 -3.47 -10.14
N ILE A 185 -19.28 -4.52 -9.34
CA ILE A 185 -20.19 -4.94 -8.26
C ILE A 185 -20.37 -3.79 -7.26
N SER A 186 -19.26 -3.17 -6.84
CA SER A 186 -19.29 -2.02 -5.92
C SER A 186 -20.08 -0.85 -6.50
N ALA A 187 -19.87 -0.50 -7.78
CA ALA A 187 -20.56 0.61 -8.41
C ALA A 187 -22.07 0.37 -8.57
N ILE A 188 -22.48 -0.83 -8.99
CA ILE A 188 -23.90 -1.20 -9.10
C ILE A 188 -24.58 -1.08 -7.73
N MET A 189 -23.95 -1.60 -6.69
CA MET A 189 -24.51 -1.58 -5.33
C MET A 189 -24.47 -0.18 -4.71
N ALA A 190 -23.46 0.64 -5.01
CA ALA A 190 -23.42 2.04 -4.61
C ALA A 190 -24.60 2.81 -5.21
N ILE A 191 -24.83 2.68 -6.52
CA ILE A 191 -25.96 3.32 -7.20
C ILE A 191 -27.29 2.79 -6.66
N ALA A 192 -27.43 1.48 -6.47
CA ALA A 192 -28.62 0.88 -5.87
C ALA A 192 -28.91 1.48 -4.48
N SER A 193 -27.89 1.62 -3.62
CA SER A 193 -28.05 2.23 -2.29
C SER A 193 -28.59 3.66 -2.33
N SER A 194 -28.40 4.39 -3.44
CA SER A 194 -28.89 5.77 -3.60
C SER A 194 -30.35 5.86 -4.04
N MET A 195 -30.92 4.77 -4.55
CA MET A 195 -32.28 4.70 -5.08
C MET A 195 -33.27 4.04 -4.12
N VAL A 196 -32.77 3.41 -3.07
CA VAL A 196 -33.56 2.63 -2.12
C VAL A 196 -34.22 3.55 -1.08
N THR A 197 -35.48 3.25 -0.77
CA THR A 197 -36.31 3.93 0.25
C THR A 197 -36.40 3.15 1.57
N ASP A 198 -36.00 1.88 1.58
CA ASP A 198 -36.05 1.01 2.76
C ASP A 198 -34.67 0.82 3.40
N ILE A 199 -34.60 0.94 4.74
CA ILE A 199 -33.33 0.85 5.48
C ILE A 199 -32.65 -0.51 5.35
N GLU A 200 -33.42 -1.61 5.32
CA GLU A 200 -32.87 -2.97 5.27
C GLU A 200 -32.14 -3.22 3.94
N THR A 201 -32.79 -2.89 2.83
CA THR A 201 -32.22 -2.97 1.48
C THR A 201 -31.05 -1.99 1.33
N PHE A 202 -31.12 -0.81 1.95
CA PHE A 202 -30.02 0.16 1.96
C PHE A 202 -28.79 -0.40 2.67
N VAL A 203 -28.97 -0.99 3.86
CA VAL A 203 -27.88 -1.60 4.63
C VAL A 203 -27.26 -2.77 3.87
N GLY A 204 -28.08 -3.63 3.25
CA GLY A 204 -27.61 -4.74 2.43
C GLY A 204 -26.79 -4.27 1.21
N ALA A 205 -27.30 -3.28 0.46
CA ALA A 205 -26.60 -2.71 -0.69
C ALA A 205 -25.29 -2.02 -0.27
N LEU A 206 -25.31 -1.26 0.83
CA LEU A 206 -24.12 -0.60 1.37
C LEU A 206 -23.07 -1.62 1.83
N TRP A 207 -23.49 -2.72 2.46
CA TRP A 207 -22.59 -3.78 2.89
C TRP A 207 -21.89 -4.43 1.69
N ILE A 208 -22.62 -4.81 0.64
CA ILE A 208 -22.03 -5.39 -0.57
C ILE A 208 -21.12 -4.38 -1.28
N CYS A 209 -21.52 -3.11 -1.34
CA CYS A 209 -20.71 -2.04 -1.89
C CYS A 209 -19.35 -1.91 -1.18
N LEU A 210 -19.36 -1.88 0.16
CA LEU A 210 -18.15 -1.77 0.98
C LEU A 210 -17.31 -3.04 0.95
N PHE A 211 -17.92 -4.23 0.85
CA PHE A 211 -17.22 -5.50 0.71
C PHE A 211 -16.47 -5.57 -0.62
N ALA A 212 -17.14 -5.24 -1.73
CA ALA A 212 -16.51 -5.22 -3.05
C ALA A 212 -15.44 -4.11 -3.16
N GLY A 213 -15.71 -2.93 -2.58
CA GLY A 213 -14.72 -1.85 -2.51
C GLY A 213 -13.49 -2.22 -1.66
N GLY A 214 -13.69 -2.88 -0.51
CA GLY A 214 -12.61 -3.39 0.33
C GLY A 214 -11.78 -4.48 -0.37
N SER A 215 -12.43 -5.40 -1.08
CA SER A 215 -11.76 -6.45 -1.87
C SER A 215 -10.85 -5.89 -2.95
N LEU A 216 -11.20 -4.74 -3.50
CA LEU A 216 -10.47 -4.08 -4.55
C LEU A 216 -9.16 -3.44 -4.06
N MET A 217 -9.13 -2.97 -2.81
CA MET A 217 -8.04 -2.17 -2.27
C MET A 217 -6.66 -2.87 -2.22
N PRO A 218 -6.50 -4.11 -1.70
CA PRO A 218 -5.18 -4.75 -1.66
C PRO A 218 -4.68 -5.13 -3.06
N ILE A 219 -5.60 -5.47 -3.98
CA ILE A 219 -5.29 -5.79 -5.38
C ILE A 219 -4.74 -4.55 -6.09
N CYS A 220 -5.44 -3.42 -5.99
CA CYS A 220 -5.07 -2.21 -6.71
C CYS A 220 -3.81 -1.55 -6.17
N VAL A 221 -3.62 -1.54 -4.84
CA VAL A 221 -2.37 -1.06 -4.24
C VAL A 221 -1.20 -1.96 -4.64
N GLY A 222 -1.38 -3.28 -4.66
CA GLY A 222 -0.36 -4.21 -5.15
C GLY A 222 -0.01 -3.99 -6.63
N VAL A 223 -1.01 -3.91 -7.50
CA VAL A 223 -0.81 -3.61 -8.93
C VAL A 223 -0.11 -2.26 -9.13
N LEU A 224 -0.46 -1.23 -8.37
CA LEU A 224 0.20 0.08 -8.42
C LEU A 224 1.72 -0.05 -8.20
N MET A 225 2.17 -0.86 -7.25
CA MET A 225 3.60 -1.08 -6.97
C MET A 225 4.36 -1.78 -8.10
N THR A 226 3.65 -2.49 -8.98
CA THR A 226 4.25 -3.10 -10.18
C THR A 226 4.35 -2.12 -11.35
N THR A 227 3.65 -1.00 -11.29
CA THR A 227 3.71 0.04 -12.34
C THR A 227 4.96 0.89 -12.25
N VAL A 228 5.78 0.70 -11.21
CA VAL A 228 6.91 1.56 -10.87
C VAL A 228 8.14 0.67 -10.60
N PRO A 229 9.35 1.07 -11.02
CA PRO A 229 10.57 0.35 -10.64
C PRO A 229 10.80 0.36 -9.12
N ALA A 230 11.49 -0.66 -8.59
CA ALA A 230 11.70 -0.82 -7.14
C ALA A 230 12.29 0.43 -6.47
N TYR A 231 13.32 1.04 -7.07
CA TYR A 231 13.99 2.24 -6.56
C TYR A 231 13.07 3.49 -6.48
N MET A 232 11.93 3.51 -7.18
CA MET A 232 10.98 4.64 -7.17
C MET A 232 9.72 4.37 -6.35
N ARG A 233 9.56 3.19 -5.73
CA ARG A 233 8.32 2.81 -5.03
C ARG A 233 7.98 3.75 -3.88
N SER A 234 8.97 4.13 -3.08
CA SER A 234 8.77 5.07 -1.96
C SER A 234 8.28 6.43 -2.44
N PHE A 235 8.93 7.02 -3.44
CA PHE A 235 8.49 8.28 -4.03
C PHE A 235 7.09 8.18 -4.66
N SER A 236 6.84 7.13 -5.44
CA SER A 236 5.55 6.90 -6.10
C SER A 236 4.42 6.74 -5.08
N SER A 237 4.69 6.01 -3.99
CA SER A 237 3.75 5.84 -2.89
C SER A 237 3.45 7.18 -2.19
N ALA A 238 4.46 8.01 -1.93
CA ALA A 238 4.27 9.34 -1.35
C ALA A 238 3.47 10.27 -2.28
N PHE A 239 3.80 10.27 -3.57
CA PHE A 239 3.10 11.05 -4.58
C PHE A 239 1.64 10.61 -4.71
N SER A 240 1.39 9.30 -4.85
CA SER A 240 0.03 8.76 -4.87
C SER A 240 -0.75 9.13 -3.60
N MET A 241 -0.12 9.08 -2.42
CA MET A 241 -0.76 9.50 -1.18
C MET A 241 -1.16 10.98 -1.19
N LEU A 242 -0.34 11.87 -1.74
CA LEU A 242 -0.71 13.28 -1.93
C LEU A 242 -1.96 13.40 -2.82
N ILE A 243 -2.00 12.68 -3.94
CA ILE A 243 -3.15 12.69 -4.85
C ILE A 243 -4.40 12.12 -4.18
N TYR A 244 -4.28 11.05 -3.36
CA TYR A 244 -5.40 10.49 -2.59
C TYR A 244 -5.96 11.48 -1.58
N ASN A 245 -5.09 12.26 -0.92
CA ASN A 245 -5.52 13.31 0.00
C ASN A 245 -6.28 14.42 -0.72
N LEU A 246 -5.82 14.85 -1.89
CA LEU A 246 -6.45 15.95 -2.61
C LEU A 246 -7.77 15.53 -3.28
N PHE A 247 -7.76 14.45 -4.05
CA PHE A 247 -8.90 14.06 -4.90
C PHE A 247 -9.80 13.00 -4.29
N GLY A 248 -9.33 12.28 -3.26
CA GLY A 248 -10.14 11.35 -2.48
C GLY A 248 -10.67 12.04 -1.23
N TYR A 249 -9.80 12.22 -0.23
CA TYR A 249 -10.21 12.62 1.12
C TYR A 249 -10.75 14.05 1.22
N PHE A 250 -10.09 15.03 0.59
CA PHE A 250 -10.53 16.42 0.62
C PHE A 250 -11.73 16.66 -0.30
N LEU A 251 -11.65 16.20 -1.55
CA LEU A 251 -12.66 16.49 -2.56
C LEU A 251 -14.02 15.87 -2.25
N ALA A 252 -14.07 14.70 -1.59
CA ALA A 252 -15.31 14.03 -1.25
C ALA A 252 -16.28 14.89 -0.41
N PRO A 253 -15.95 15.30 0.83
CA PRO A 253 -16.82 16.14 1.64
C PRO A 253 -17.00 17.53 1.03
N PHE A 254 -15.97 18.09 0.38
CA PHE A 254 -16.05 19.41 -0.23
C PHE A 254 -17.10 19.46 -1.35
N LEU A 255 -16.99 18.58 -2.35
CA LEU A 255 -17.87 18.61 -3.52
C LEU A 255 -19.30 18.21 -3.18
N SER A 256 -19.47 17.22 -2.30
CA SER A 256 -20.80 16.84 -1.81
C SER A 256 -21.44 17.95 -0.97
N GLY A 257 -20.68 18.64 -0.12
CA GLY A 257 -21.17 19.83 0.59
C GLY A 257 -21.61 20.94 -0.35
N VAL A 258 -20.80 21.27 -1.37
CA VAL A 258 -21.17 22.25 -2.40
C VAL A 258 -22.45 21.87 -3.12
N VAL A 259 -22.64 20.59 -3.47
CA VAL A 259 -23.89 20.12 -4.08
C VAL A 259 -25.06 20.27 -3.11
N MET A 260 -24.89 19.88 -1.84
CA MET A 260 -25.94 20.03 -0.82
C MET A 260 -26.35 21.49 -0.63
N ASP A 261 -25.40 22.44 -0.63
CA ASP A 261 -25.70 23.88 -0.48
C ASP A 261 -26.45 24.45 -1.69
N ARG A 262 -26.22 23.92 -2.90
CA ARG A 262 -26.89 24.40 -4.13
C ARG A 262 -28.31 23.89 -4.28
N PHE A 263 -28.59 22.68 -3.78
CA PHE A 263 -29.91 22.05 -3.87
C PHE A 263 -30.73 22.16 -2.58
N GLY A 264 -30.12 22.62 -1.48
CA GLY A 264 -30.80 22.86 -0.21
C GLY A 264 -31.41 24.25 -0.15
N SER A 265 -32.74 24.33 0.03
CA SER A 265 -33.38 25.56 0.47
C SER A 265 -33.35 25.61 2.01
N PRO A 266 -32.68 26.59 2.66
CA PRO A 266 -32.56 26.64 4.13
C PRO A 266 -33.90 26.82 4.86
N ALA A 267 -34.97 27.15 4.14
CA ALA A 267 -36.26 27.53 4.71
C ALA A 267 -37.25 26.37 4.87
N SER A 268 -36.98 25.18 4.32
CA SER A 268 -37.91 24.04 4.40
C SER A 268 -37.23 22.70 4.72
N LEU A 269 -37.94 21.87 5.49
CA LEU A 269 -37.51 20.50 5.82
C LEU A 269 -37.32 19.66 4.54
N GLU A 270 -38.20 19.86 3.55
CA GLU A 270 -38.10 19.21 2.23
C GLU A 270 -36.84 19.61 1.46
N GLY A 271 -36.44 20.89 1.52
CA GLY A 271 -35.20 21.36 0.91
C GLY A 271 -33.96 20.72 1.54
N SER A 272 -33.99 20.50 2.86
CA SER A 272 -32.89 19.82 3.57
C SER A 272 -32.79 18.33 3.20
N THR A 273 -33.93 17.65 3.00
CA THR A 273 -33.99 16.27 2.52
C THR A 273 -33.43 16.14 1.09
N GLN A 274 -33.83 17.04 0.19
CA GLN A 274 -33.38 17.02 -1.20
C GLN A 274 -31.86 17.25 -1.30
N ALA A 275 -31.31 18.20 -0.53
CA ALA A 275 -29.88 18.44 -0.46
C ALA A 275 -29.10 17.14 -0.18
N LEU A 276 -29.48 16.43 0.89
CA LEU A 276 -28.83 15.19 1.30
C LEU A 276 -28.95 14.08 0.25
N VAL A 277 -30.09 13.97 -0.43
CA VAL A 277 -30.27 12.99 -1.52
C VAL A 277 -29.33 13.28 -2.68
N TYR A 278 -29.19 14.54 -3.10
CA TYR A 278 -28.27 14.89 -4.20
C TYR A 278 -26.80 14.73 -3.81
N GLY A 279 -26.43 15.12 -2.59
CA GLY A 279 -25.06 14.90 -2.10
C GLY A 279 -24.72 13.41 -1.95
N TRP A 280 -25.65 12.59 -1.46
CA TRP A 280 -25.48 11.13 -1.38
C TRP A 280 -25.37 10.47 -2.76
N ARG A 281 -26.19 10.90 -3.73
CA ARG A 281 -26.11 10.44 -5.12
C ARG A 281 -24.78 10.80 -5.75
N LEU A 282 -24.29 12.02 -5.55
CA LEU A 282 -22.96 12.41 -6.04
C LEU A 282 -21.88 11.45 -5.50
N VAL A 283 -21.88 11.21 -4.19
CA VAL A 283 -20.90 10.33 -3.53
C VAL A 283 -20.95 8.92 -4.13
N THR A 284 -22.15 8.34 -4.22
CA THR A 284 -22.30 6.97 -4.69
C THR A 284 -22.04 6.83 -6.19
N TRP A 285 -22.50 7.77 -7.01
CA TRP A 285 -22.31 7.75 -8.47
C TRP A 285 -20.87 8.03 -8.87
N TRP A 286 -20.06 8.61 -7.98
CA TRP A 286 -18.62 8.79 -8.21
C TRP A 286 -17.87 7.46 -8.43
N SER A 287 -18.45 6.33 -7.99
CA SER A 287 -17.92 4.99 -8.26
C SER A 287 -17.78 4.70 -9.77
N LEU A 288 -18.57 5.36 -10.62
CA LEU A 288 -18.48 5.24 -12.08
C LEU A 288 -17.13 5.74 -12.61
N PHE A 289 -16.57 6.81 -12.03
CA PHE A 289 -15.23 7.25 -12.39
C PHE A 289 -14.18 6.19 -12.03
N GLY A 290 -14.34 5.52 -10.88
CA GLY A 290 -13.51 4.39 -10.49
C GLY A 290 -13.53 3.29 -11.55
N VAL A 291 -14.73 2.83 -11.95
CA VAL A 291 -14.90 1.83 -13.02
C VAL A 291 -14.25 2.30 -14.33
N GLY A 292 -14.44 3.56 -14.71
CA GLY A 292 -13.84 4.14 -15.91
C GLY A 292 -12.31 4.06 -15.89
N PHE A 293 -11.67 4.52 -14.80
CA PHE A 293 -10.21 4.46 -14.67
C PHE A 293 -9.68 3.03 -14.60
N TYR A 294 -10.37 2.10 -13.93
CA TYR A 294 -9.99 0.68 -13.93
C TYR A 294 -10.08 0.06 -15.34
N THR A 295 -11.12 0.40 -16.10
CA THR A 295 -11.31 -0.06 -17.47
C THR A 295 -10.19 0.44 -18.38
N ILE A 296 -9.85 1.73 -18.31
CA ILE A 296 -8.73 2.31 -19.07
C ILE A 296 -7.40 1.66 -18.65
N GLY A 297 -7.20 1.45 -17.35
CA GLY A 297 -6.02 0.75 -16.82
C GLY A 297 -5.88 -0.67 -17.37
N PHE A 298 -6.98 -1.43 -17.38
CA PHE A 298 -7.03 -2.79 -17.94
C PHE A 298 -6.65 -2.80 -19.42
N PHE A 299 -7.29 -2.00 -20.26
CA PHE A 299 -6.98 -1.95 -21.70
C PHE A 299 -5.56 -1.45 -21.99
N THR A 300 -5.07 -0.50 -21.19
CA THR A 300 -3.67 -0.02 -21.30
C THR A 300 -2.68 -1.14 -20.99
N ALA A 301 -2.94 -1.93 -19.95
CA ALA A 301 -2.10 -3.06 -19.58
C ALA A 301 -2.15 -4.19 -20.61
N GLU A 302 -3.34 -4.51 -21.12
CA GLU A 302 -3.54 -5.50 -22.18
C GLU A 302 -2.83 -5.12 -23.47
N TYR A 303 -2.98 -3.87 -23.92
CA TYR A 303 -2.28 -3.35 -25.08
C TYR A 303 -0.76 -3.47 -24.91
N LYS A 304 -0.22 -3.03 -23.76
CA LYS A 304 1.22 -3.16 -23.49
C LYS A 304 1.68 -4.61 -23.44
N SER A 305 0.87 -5.54 -22.91
CA SER A 305 1.20 -6.96 -22.86
C SER A 305 1.27 -7.59 -24.26
N LYS A 306 0.35 -7.22 -25.17
CA LYS A 306 0.26 -7.78 -26.52
C LYS A 306 1.37 -7.30 -27.45
N TYR A 307 1.82 -6.06 -27.29
CA TYR A 307 2.84 -5.44 -28.14
C TYR A 307 4.25 -5.42 -27.53
N ARG A 308 4.44 -6.04 -26.36
CA ARG A 308 5.78 -6.22 -25.77
C ARG A 308 6.54 -7.23 -26.62
N ARG A 309 7.54 -6.76 -27.39
CA ARG A 309 8.49 -7.66 -28.05
C ARG A 309 9.15 -8.54 -26.98
N PRO A 310 9.28 -9.86 -27.17
CA PRO A 310 10.09 -10.67 -26.27
C PRO A 310 11.50 -10.06 -26.25
N ARG A 311 11.98 -9.69 -25.04
CA ARG A 311 13.38 -9.32 -24.85
C ARG A 311 14.18 -10.57 -25.21
N VAL A 312 14.94 -10.51 -26.29
CA VAL A 312 15.98 -11.51 -26.56
C VAL A 312 17.04 -11.25 -25.50
N ASP A 313 17.04 -12.03 -24.43
CA ASP A 313 18.10 -12.02 -23.43
C ASP A 313 19.37 -12.56 -24.10
N SER A 314 20.17 -11.69 -24.71
CA SER A 314 21.46 -12.04 -25.33
C SER A 314 22.56 -12.46 -24.34
N HIS A 315 22.23 -12.66 -23.06
CA HIS A 315 23.18 -12.98 -22.00
C HIS A 315 22.86 -14.22 -21.17
N ARG A 316 21.90 -15.08 -21.57
CA ARG A 316 21.80 -16.43 -20.99
C ARG A 316 22.76 -17.37 -21.71
N GLN A 317 24.00 -17.44 -21.22
CA GLN A 317 24.84 -18.62 -21.48
C GLN A 317 24.09 -19.87 -20.98
N PRO A 318 24.04 -20.95 -21.77
CA PRO A 318 23.36 -22.18 -21.35
C PRO A 318 24.05 -22.77 -20.11
N TYR A 319 23.22 -23.10 -19.13
CA TYR A 319 23.58 -23.71 -17.86
C TYR A 319 24.29 -25.07 -18.11
N HIS A 320 25.60 -25.14 -17.88
CA HIS A 320 26.35 -26.40 -17.83
C HIS A 320 26.26 -26.98 -16.40
N PRO A 321 25.74 -28.21 -16.23
CA PRO A 321 25.43 -28.79 -14.91
C PRO A 321 26.64 -29.36 -14.13
N GLU A 322 27.87 -28.88 -14.34
CA GLU A 322 29.09 -29.48 -13.75
C GLU A 322 29.80 -28.66 -12.66
N SER A 323 29.19 -27.65 -12.05
CA SER A 323 29.86 -26.81 -11.03
C SER A 323 29.21 -26.80 -9.64
N LEU A 324 28.60 -27.92 -9.22
CA LEU A 324 28.25 -28.15 -7.81
C LEU A 324 29.44 -28.77 -7.07
N VAL A 325 30.46 -27.96 -6.80
CA VAL A 325 31.38 -28.24 -5.68
C VAL A 325 30.72 -27.71 -4.42
N THR A 326 30.39 -28.61 -3.50
CA THR A 326 29.82 -28.31 -2.18
C THR A 326 30.68 -27.28 -1.43
N PRO A 327 30.12 -26.20 -0.83
CA PRO A 327 30.91 -25.28 -0.03
C PRO A 327 31.29 -25.95 1.30
N ASP A 328 32.59 -26.05 1.54
CA ASP A 328 33.16 -26.55 2.79
C ASP A 328 32.91 -25.55 3.92
N PHE A 329 32.21 -25.97 4.98
CA PHE A 329 31.70 -25.11 6.06
C PHE A 329 32.77 -24.54 7.00
N GLY A 330 34.06 -24.78 6.75
CA GLY A 330 35.17 -24.38 7.63
C GLY A 330 35.75 -22.97 7.40
N SER A 331 35.46 -22.31 6.27
CA SER A 331 36.13 -21.05 5.90
C SER A 331 35.53 -19.79 6.54
N TYR A 332 34.29 -19.87 7.05
CA TYR A 332 33.60 -18.72 7.67
C TYR A 332 34.12 -18.38 9.08
N ASP A 333 34.62 -19.36 9.84
CA ASP A 333 35.10 -19.13 11.20
C ASP A 333 36.52 -18.53 11.23
N LEU A 334 37.36 -18.82 10.24
CA LEU A 334 38.72 -18.26 10.13
C LEU A 334 38.70 -16.77 9.76
N ALA A 335 37.79 -16.34 8.88
CA ALA A 335 37.63 -14.93 8.53
C ALA A 335 37.15 -14.07 9.71
N ARG A 336 36.41 -14.68 10.64
CA ARG A 336 35.89 -14.04 11.86
C ARG A 336 36.94 -13.90 12.96
N GLN A 337 37.91 -14.82 13.01
CA GLN A 337 39.04 -14.73 13.94
C GLN A 337 40.12 -13.73 13.47
N ALA A 338 40.29 -13.56 12.17
CA ALA A 338 41.24 -12.58 11.62
C ALA A 338 40.80 -11.13 11.86
N THR A 339 39.50 -10.84 11.75
CA THR A 339 38.93 -9.48 11.95
C THR A 339 38.84 -9.06 13.43
N ALA A 340 38.95 -10.00 14.37
CA ALA A 340 38.95 -9.71 15.81
C ALA A 340 40.32 -9.25 16.35
N ARG A 341 41.41 -9.37 15.56
CA ARG A 341 42.77 -9.02 16.00
C ARG A 341 43.25 -7.63 15.56
N GLU A 342 42.50 -6.90 14.73
CA GLU A 342 42.91 -5.58 14.21
C GLU A 342 42.45 -4.38 15.09
N GLY A 343 42.01 -4.63 16.32
CA GLY A 343 41.38 -3.62 17.19
C GLY A 343 42.26 -3.01 18.30
N GLU A 344 43.53 -3.37 18.45
CA GLU A 344 44.40 -2.81 19.51
C GLU A 344 45.35 -1.71 19.00
N PRO A 345 45.53 -0.60 19.74
CA PRO A 345 46.44 0.47 19.36
C PRO A 345 47.92 0.06 19.58
N PRO A 346 48.87 0.58 18.79
CA PRO A 346 50.26 0.13 18.84
C PRO A 346 51.00 0.69 20.05
N GLU A 347 51.69 -0.17 20.81
CA GLU A 347 52.71 0.21 21.77
C GLU A 347 53.98 0.71 21.07
N THR A 348 54.64 1.69 21.69
CA THR A 348 55.88 2.37 21.23
C THR A 348 57.11 1.44 21.18
N PRO A 349 58.11 1.71 20.32
CA PRO A 349 59.11 0.72 19.92
C PRO A 349 60.36 0.69 20.81
N GLU A 350 60.82 -0.51 21.16
CA GLU A 350 62.21 -0.76 21.56
C GLU A 350 63.06 -1.25 20.37
N SER A 351 64.31 -0.83 20.41
CA SER A 351 65.37 -0.93 19.41
C SER A 351 65.81 -2.35 19.06
N GLY A 352 66.07 -2.61 17.78
CA GLY A 352 66.80 -3.80 17.32
C GLY A 352 67.03 -3.84 15.81
N THR A 353 68.27 -3.62 15.40
CA THR A 353 68.80 -3.70 14.03
C THR A 353 68.87 -5.14 13.49
N SER A 354 68.36 -5.38 12.28
CA SER A 354 69.05 -6.19 11.24
C SER A 354 68.28 -6.24 9.91
N THR A 355 69.03 -6.07 8.83
CA THR A 355 68.73 -6.12 7.40
C THR A 355 68.04 -7.39 6.89
N SER A 356 67.10 -7.27 5.92
CA SER A 356 66.90 -8.20 4.78
C SER A 356 65.70 -7.81 3.88
N SER A 357 65.98 -7.45 2.62
CA SER A 357 65.15 -7.61 1.39
C SER A 357 63.61 -7.52 1.47
N GLN A 358 63.03 -6.44 0.91
CA GLN A 358 61.63 -6.44 0.47
C GLN A 358 61.46 -7.34 -0.78
N PRO A 359 60.38 -8.14 -0.88
CA PRO A 359 59.84 -8.55 -2.16
C PRO A 359 58.87 -7.47 -2.67
N GLU A 360 59.09 -7.00 -3.89
CA GLU A 360 58.16 -6.13 -4.63
C GLU A 360 56.81 -6.84 -4.83
N VAL A 361 55.73 -6.09 -4.63
CA VAL A 361 54.35 -6.52 -4.93
C VAL A 361 54.14 -6.38 -6.45
N PRO A 362 53.79 -7.45 -7.18
CA PRO A 362 53.59 -7.36 -8.63
C PRO A 362 52.36 -6.51 -8.94
N THR A 363 52.48 -5.68 -9.96
CA THR A 363 51.39 -4.79 -10.38
C THR A 363 50.29 -5.58 -11.09
N ARG A 364 49.06 -5.05 -11.06
CA ARG A 364 47.80 -5.70 -11.51
C ARG A 364 47.84 -6.24 -12.95
N ASP A 365 48.78 -5.77 -13.76
CA ASP A 365 48.99 -6.20 -15.15
C ASP A 365 49.80 -7.50 -15.25
N GLU A 366 50.72 -7.79 -14.31
CA GLU A 366 51.51 -9.03 -14.29
C GLU A 366 50.64 -10.24 -13.90
N ILE A 367 49.70 -10.04 -12.97
CA ILE A 367 48.72 -11.07 -12.57
C ILE A 367 47.78 -11.42 -13.76
N SER A 368 47.44 -10.45 -14.59
CA SER A 368 46.59 -10.67 -15.76
C SER A 368 47.31 -11.47 -16.86
N TYR A 369 48.64 -11.32 -16.98
CA TYR A 369 49.44 -12.05 -17.98
C TYR A 369 49.70 -13.51 -17.58
N GLU A 370 49.94 -13.80 -16.29
CA GLU A 370 50.09 -15.18 -15.81
C GLU A 370 48.80 -15.99 -15.86
N VAL A 371 47.65 -15.37 -15.55
CA VAL A 371 46.33 -16.01 -15.65
C VAL A 371 45.95 -16.31 -17.11
N ALA A 372 46.39 -15.45 -18.06
CA ALA A 372 46.21 -15.70 -19.49
C ALA A 372 47.10 -16.87 -19.99
N ARG A 373 48.31 -17.01 -19.44
CA ARG A 373 49.25 -18.09 -19.82
C ARG A 373 48.81 -19.47 -19.34
N GLN A 374 48.19 -19.56 -18.15
CA GLN A 374 47.67 -20.84 -17.62
C GLN A 374 46.44 -21.35 -18.38
N ARG A 375 45.67 -20.49 -19.07
CA ARG A 375 44.48 -20.89 -19.84
C ARG A 375 44.77 -21.45 -21.23
N ILE A 376 45.99 -21.29 -21.73
CA ILE A 376 46.39 -21.74 -23.09
C ILE A 376 47.10 -23.12 -23.04
N GLY A 377 47.47 -23.62 -21.85
CA GLY A 377 48.22 -24.87 -21.68
C GLY A 377 47.40 -26.16 -21.53
N THR A 378 46.06 -26.11 -21.51
CA THR A 378 45.21 -27.28 -21.19
C THR A 378 44.22 -27.68 -22.28
N ALA A 379 44.43 -27.22 -23.53
CA ALA A 379 43.74 -27.70 -24.71
C ALA A 379 44.75 -28.31 -25.70
N GLY A 380 45.17 -29.54 -25.43
CA GLY A 380 46.10 -30.28 -26.29
C GLY A 380 46.57 -31.59 -25.68
N ILE A 381 45.73 -32.62 -25.81
CA ILE A 381 45.98 -34.01 -26.25
C ILE A 381 44.68 -34.79 -26.07
#